data_AF-A0A176RYE0-F1
#
_entry.id   AF-A0A176RYE0-F1
#
_cell.length_a   1.000
_cell.length_b   1.000
_cell.length_c   1.000
_cell.angle_alpha   90.00
_cell.angle_beta   90.00
_cell.angle_gamma   90.00
#
_symmetry.space_group_name_H-M   'P 1'
#
loop_
_entity.id
_entity.type
_entity.pdbx_description
1 polymer ?
#
loop_
_entity_poly.entity_id
_entity_poly.type
_entity_poly.pdbx_seq_one_letter_code
_entity_poly.pdbx_strand_id
1 'polypeptide(L)' 'MSTQWDIAQSRTLYNLEHWSEGYFDINPNGEVTVSPIPGQAATINLHELAQSFAAHGLSLPVLV' A
#
# COMPACT_ATOMS: atom_id res chain seq x y z
N MET A 1 14.73 18.97 17.92
CA MET A 1 13.50 18.20 18.17
C MET A 1 13.37 17.21 17.03
N SER A 2 13.25 15.91 17.32
CA SER A 2 12.98 14.91 16.27
C SER A 2 11.51 14.99 15.93
N THR A 3 11.19 15.43 14.71
CA THR A 3 9.82 15.37 14.19
C THR A 3 9.45 13.90 14.07
N GLN A 4 8.44 13.45 14.81
CA GLN A 4 7.95 12.08 14.73
C GLN A 4 7.43 11.81 13.32
N TRP A 5 7.85 10.70 12.72
CA TRP A 5 7.44 10.33 11.36
C TRP A 5 5.96 9.94 11.32
N ASP A 6 5.21 10.42 10.33
CA ASP A 6 3.79 10.07 10.13
C ASP A 6 3.46 9.64 8.69
N ILE A 7 2.22 9.19 8.49
CA ILE A 7 1.74 8.67 7.20
C ILE A 7 1.65 9.79 6.15
N ALA A 8 1.29 11.01 6.55
CA ALA A 8 1.23 12.14 5.62
C ALA A 8 2.61 12.44 5.04
N GLN A 9 3.66 12.37 5.87
CA GLN A 9 5.04 12.50 5.43
C GLN A 9 5.45 11.36 4.48
N SER A 10 5.04 10.11 4.72
CA SER A 10 5.25 9.02 3.75
C SER A 10 4.55 9.29 2.41
N ARG A 11 3.30 9.78 2.42
CA ARG A 11 2.56 10.14 1.20
C ARG A 11 3.27 11.22 0.39
N THR A 12 3.77 12.25 1.07
CA THR A 12 4.55 13.32 0.45
C THR A 12 5.90 12.83 -0.05
N LEU A 13 6.65 12.07 0.76
CA LEU A 13 7.98 11.57 0.41
C LEU A 13 7.95 10.69 -0.85
N TYR A 14 6.98 9.78 -0.93
CA TYR A 14 6.78 8.90 -2.09
C TYR A 14 5.92 9.52 -3.19
N ASN A 15 5.50 10.78 -3.01
CA ASN A 15 4.75 11.55 -3.98
C ASN A 15 3.46 10.87 -4.49
N LEU A 16 2.77 10.13 -3.62
CA LEU A 16 1.59 9.32 -3.95
C LEU A 16 0.51 10.15 -4.65
N GLU A 17 0.31 11.41 -4.28
CA GLU A 17 -0.67 12.32 -4.88
C GLU A 17 -0.50 12.49 -6.40
N HIS A 18 0.72 12.37 -6.93
CA HIS A 18 1.01 12.67 -8.33
C HIS A 18 0.98 11.45 -9.27
N TRP A 19 1.15 10.23 -8.75
CA TRP A 19 1.23 9.02 -9.58
C TRP A 19 0.22 7.94 -9.21
N SER A 20 -0.33 7.96 -8.00
CA SER A 20 -1.21 6.88 -7.54
C SER A 20 -2.54 6.86 -8.29
N GLU A 21 -3.03 8.02 -8.74
CA GLU A 21 -4.32 8.20 -9.42
C GLU A 21 -5.50 7.50 -8.70
N GLY A 22 -5.44 7.41 -7.38
CA GLY A 22 -6.45 6.73 -6.55
C GLY A 22 -6.34 5.20 -6.52
N TYR A 23 -5.37 4.61 -7.24
CA TYR A 23 -5.07 3.18 -7.18
C TYR A 23 -4.25 2.79 -5.97
N PHE A 24 -3.37 3.66 -5.47
CA PHE A 24 -2.48 3.33 -4.35
C PHE A 24 -2.62 4.35 -3.21
N ASP A 25 -2.59 3.86 -1.98
CA ASP A 25 -2.53 4.70 -0.78
C ASP A 25 -1.86 3.96 0.39
N ILE A 26 -1.67 4.62 1.52
CA ILE A 26 -1.12 4.06 2.75
C ILE A 26 -2.21 4.00 3.83
N ASN A 27 -2.46 2.81 4.38
CA ASN A 27 -3.44 2.61 5.45
C ASN A 27 -2.96 3.21 6.81
N PRO A 28 -3.82 3.25 7.84
CA PRO A 28 -3.44 3.75 9.17
C PRO A 28 -2.31 2.99 9.88
N ASN A 29 -1.98 1.78 9.43
CA ASN A 29 -0.85 0.98 9.95
C ASN A 29 0.47 1.32 9.24
N GLY A 30 0.45 2.18 8.21
CA GLY A 30 1.63 2.54 7.43
C GLY A 30 1.93 1.59 6.27
N GLU A 31 0.97 0.75 5.85
CA GLU A 31 1.14 -0.25 4.80
C GLU A 31 0.51 0.19 3.49
N VAL A 32 1.11 -0.20 2.36
CA VAL A 32 0.61 0.13 1.03
C VAL A 32 -0.65 -0.68 0.72
N THR A 33 -1.66 0.02 0.25
CA THR A 33 -2.92 -0.53 -0.22
C THR A 33 -3.11 -0.25 -1.70
N VAL A 34 -3.85 -1.14 -2.38
CA VAL A 34 -4.29 -0.95 -3.76
C VAL A 34 -5.81 -0.96 -3.85
N SER A 35 -6.36 -0.04 -4.63
CA SER A 35 -7.76 0.04 -5.03
C SER A 35 -7.86 -0.36 -6.50
N PRO A 36 -8.24 -1.60 -6.84
CA PRO A 36 -8.30 -2.05 -8.23
C PRO A 36 -9.28 -1.23 -9.08
N ILE A 37 -10.30 -0.66 -8.42
CA ILE A 37 -11.26 0.26 -9.03
C ILE A 37 -11.26 1.54 -8.20
N PRO A 38 -10.63 2.63 -8.67
CA PRO A 38 -10.60 3.90 -7.96
C PRO A 38 -12.00 4.41 -7.64
N GLY A 39 -12.17 4.94 -6.43
CA GLY A 39 -13.46 5.46 -5.94
C GLY A 39 -14.40 4.40 -5.34
N GLN A 40 -14.07 3.11 -5.42
CA GLN A 40 -14.75 2.08 -4.64
C GLN A 40 -14.11 1.92 -3.25
N ALA A 41 -14.89 1.49 -2.27
CA ALA A 41 -14.42 1.26 -0.91
C ALA A 41 -13.53 0.00 -0.76
N ALA A 42 -13.47 -0.85 -1.78
CA ALA A 42 -12.71 -2.09 -1.74
C ALA A 42 -11.22 -1.82 -1.98
N THR A 43 -10.42 -2.02 -0.93
CA THR A 43 -8.95 -1.87 -0.95
C THR A 43 -8.27 -3.17 -0.51
N ILE A 44 -7.12 -3.47 -1.08
CA ILE A 44 -6.31 -4.65 -0.76
C ILE A 44 -5.00 -4.19 -0.12
N ASN A 45 -4.63 -4.75 1.03
CA ASN A 45 -3.33 -4.51 1.65
C ASN A 45 -2.25 -5.37 0.97
N LEU A 46 -1.28 -4.73 0.31
CA LEU A 46 -0.24 -5.45 -0.44
C LEU A 46 0.72 -6.21 0.48
N HIS A 47 0.94 -5.73 1.71
CA HIS A 47 1.81 -6.41 2.66
C HIS A 47 1.18 -7.74 3.11
N GLU A 48 -0.10 -7.71 3.51
CA GLU A 48 -0.85 -8.91 3.87
C GLU A 48 -0.98 -9.88 2.69
N LEU A 49 -1.26 -9.36 1.48
CA LEU A 49 -1.33 -10.17 0.27
C LEU A 49 -0.02 -10.94 0.03
N ALA A 50 1.12 -10.25 0.10
CA ALA A 50 2.43 -10.88 -0.08
C ALA A 50 2.73 -11.94 0.99
N GLN A 51 2.37 -11.69 2.24
CA GLN A 51 2.50 -12.69 3.32
C GLN A 51 1.63 -13.93 3.08
N SER A 52 0.44 -13.76 2.48
CA SER A 52 -0.50 -14.86 2.23
C SER A 52 -0.04 -15.84 1.14
N PHE A 53 0.90 -15.45 0.27
CA PHE A 53 1.37 -16.30 -0.83
C PHE A 53 1.99 -17.62 -0.38
N ALA A 54 2.74 -17.60 0.73
CA ALA A 54 3.34 -18.80 1.28
C ALA A 54 2.28 -19.86 1.66
N ALA A 55 1.12 -19.42 2.17
CA ALA A 55 0.00 -20.31 2.49
C ALA A 55 -0.61 -20.97 1.24
N HIS A 56 -0.41 -20.39 0.06
CA HIS A 56 -0.87 -20.89 -1.23
C HIS A 56 0.24 -21.60 -2.02
N GLY A 57 1.38 -21.91 -1.38
CA GLY A 57 2.50 -22.59 -2.02
C GLY A 57 3.26 -21.73 -3.05
N LEU A 58 3.05 -20.41 -3.04
CA LEU A 58 3.75 -19.46 -3.90
C LEU A 58 4.95 -18.87 -3.16
N SER A 59 6.11 -18.85 -3.80
CA SER A 59 7.31 -18.16 -3.33
C SER A 59 7.52 -16.83 -4.06
N LEU A 60 7.99 -15.81 -3.36
CA LEU A 60 8.37 -14.53 -3.96
C LEU A 60 9.62 -14.71 -4.88
N PRO A 61 9.75 -13.93 -5.96
CA PRO A 61 8.89 -12.83 -6.39
C PRO A 61 7.60 -13.29 -7.10
N VAL A 62 6.52 -12.53 -6.93
CA VAL A 62 5.25 -12.70 -7.65
C VAL A 62 4.91 -11.38 -8.34
N LEU A 63 4.48 -11.46 -9.61
CA LEU A 63 3.90 -10.32 -10.32
C LEU A 63 2.39 -10.34 -10.10
N VAL A 64 1.86 -9.24 -9.57
CA VAL A 64 0.44 -9.03 -9.27
C VAL A 64 -0.12 -8.02 -10.25
#